data_AF-A0A937QQN7-F1
#
_entry.id   AF-A0A937QQN7-F1
#
_cell.length_a   1.000
_cell.length_b   1.000
_cell.length_c   1.000
_cell.angle_alpha   90.00
_cell.angle_beta   90.00
_cell.angle_gamma   90.00
#
_symmetry.space_group_name_H-M   'P 1'
#
loop_
_entity.id
_entity.type
_entity.pdbx_description
1 polymer ?
#
loop_
_entity_poly.entity_id
_entity_poly.type
_entity_poly.pdbx_seq_one_letter_code
_entity_poly.pdbx_strand_id
1 'polypeptide(L)'
;QRLWEEPQDWTKDAEVLSLWFYGDPGNAVEPFYVALEDSAGNRKEVAHPDPAAITVERWEQWAIPLVDFTGVDPTTIKMMGIGVGDPVSNQPGGTGLVRVDDIELHRSSGQ
;
A
#
# COMPACT_ATOMS: atom_id res chain seq x y z
N GLN A 1 10.16 -0.94 1.50
CA GLN A 1 9.91 -0.33 0.17
C GLN A 1 10.61 -1.12 -0.92
N ARG A 2 10.15 -1.01 -2.16
CA ARG A 2 10.75 -1.55 -3.38
C ARG A 2 10.98 -0.40 -4.36
N LEU A 3 12.18 -0.32 -4.91
CA LEU A 3 12.57 0.62 -5.98
C LEU A 3 12.87 -0.20 -7.23
N TRP A 4 12.38 0.23 -8.40
CA TRP A 4 12.70 -0.40 -9.68
C TRP A 4 13.78 0.38 -10.43
N GLU A 5 14.75 -0.33 -11.00
CA GLU A 5 15.79 0.29 -11.83
C GLU A 5 15.19 0.94 -13.08
N GLU A 6 14.19 0.31 -13.69
CA GLU A 6 13.40 0.86 -14.79
C GLU A 6 11.94 1.05 -14.36
N PRO A 7 11.29 2.18 -14.71
CA PRO A 7 9.88 2.40 -14.39
C PRO A 7 8.99 1.27 -14.93
N GLN A 8 8.00 0.88 -14.14
CA GLN A 8 7.04 -0.17 -14.47
C GLN A 8 5.75 0.44 -15.01
N ASP A 9 5.24 -0.11 -16.11
CA ASP A 9 3.93 0.24 -16.65
C ASP A 9 2.88 -0.76 -16.15
N TRP A 10 2.14 -0.37 -15.11
CA TRP A 10 1.16 -1.24 -14.47
C TRP A 10 -0.18 -1.28 -15.22
N THR A 11 -0.44 -0.32 -16.10
CA THR A 11 -1.73 -0.22 -16.82
C THR A 11 -1.95 -1.35 -17.83
N LYS A 12 -0.88 -2.03 -18.24
CA LYS A 12 -0.94 -3.21 -19.11
C LYS A 12 -1.57 -4.41 -18.42
N ASP A 13 -1.33 -4.51 -17.11
CA ASP A 13 -1.57 -5.72 -16.34
C ASP A 13 -2.71 -5.54 -15.34
N ALA A 14 -2.99 -4.31 -14.88
CA ALA A 14 -3.88 -4.10 -13.75
C ALA A 14 -4.61 -2.76 -13.67
N GLU A 15 -5.70 -2.82 -12.90
CA GLU A 15 -6.46 -1.68 -12.39
C GLU A 15 -6.50 -1.68 -10.85
N VAL A 16 -6.09 -2.78 -10.21
CA VAL A 16 -6.10 -3.00 -8.77
C VAL A 16 -4.74 -3.54 -8.32
N LEU A 17 -4.19 -2.95 -7.26
CA LEU A 17 -3.11 -3.51 -6.46
C LEU A 17 -3.73 -4.23 -5.27
N SER A 18 -3.35 -5.48 -5.02
CA SER A 18 -3.77 -6.19 -3.81
C SER A 18 -2.58 -6.66 -2.98
N LEU A 19 -2.82 -6.86 -1.69
CA LEU A 19 -1.89 -7.50 -0.78
C LEU A 19 -2.67 -8.25 0.30
N TRP A 20 -2.08 -9.31 0.82
CA TRP A 20 -2.53 -9.93 2.05
C TRP A 20 -1.71 -9.41 3.22
N PHE A 21 -2.37 -9.16 4.35
CA PHE A 21 -1.71 -8.72 5.57
C PHE A 21 -2.29 -9.42 6.80
N TYR A 22 -1.47 -9.52 7.85
CA TYR A 22 -1.84 -10.10 9.13
C TYR A 22 -1.38 -9.17 10.26
N GLY A 23 -2.34 -8.76 11.09
CA GLY A 23 -2.12 -7.90 12.25
C GLY A 23 -1.91 -8.69 13.55
N ASP A 24 -1.56 -7.98 14.61
CA ASP A 24 -1.41 -8.53 15.96
C ASP A 24 -2.26 -7.69 16.93
N PRO A 25 -3.07 -8.27 17.82
CA PRO A 25 -3.90 -7.52 18.76
C PRO A 25 -3.10 -6.63 19.73
N GLY A 26 -1.80 -6.90 19.91
CA GLY A 26 -0.87 -6.07 20.66
C GLY A 26 -0.30 -4.88 19.89
N ASN A 27 -0.59 -4.75 18.59
CA ASN A 27 -0.19 -3.58 17.81
C ASN A 27 -0.91 -2.32 18.30
N ALA A 28 -0.18 -1.20 18.32
CA ALA A 28 -0.82 0.11 18.44
C ALA A 28 -1.75 0.36 17.23
N VAL A 29 -2.83 1.11 17.47
CA VAL A 29 -3.71 1.57 16.38
C VAL A 29 -2.98 2.69 15.63
N GLU A 30 -2.53 2.39 14.41
CA GLU A 30 -1.74 3.28 13.57
C GLU A 30 -2.19 3.16 12.10
N PRO A 31 -2.13 4.24 11.30
CA PRO A 31 -2.45 4.17 9.88
C PRO A 31 -1.59 3.14 9.15
N PHE A 32 -2.20 2.17 8.49
CA PHE A 32 -1.51 1.26 7.58
C PHE A 32 -1.72 1.75 6.15
N TYR A 33 -0.67 1.88 5.35
CA TYR A 33 -0.77 2.48 4.03
C TYR A 33 0.14 1.83 2.99
N VAL A 34 -0.26 1.97 1.72
CA VAL A 34 0.59 1.74 0.56
C VAL A 34 0.94 3.10 -0.06
N ALA A 35 2.20 3.27 -0.44
CA ALA A 35 2.68 4.45 -1.16
C ALA A 35 3.15 4.04 -2.55
N LEU A 36 2.76 4.79 -3.57
CA LEU A 36 3.34 4.69 -4.91
C LEU A 36 4.03 6.01 -5.27
N GLU A 37 5.11 5.91 -6.03
CA GLU A 37 5.79 7.04 -6.64
C GLU A 37 6.15 6.73 -8.09
N ASP A 38 5.85 7.67 -8.99
CA ASP A 38 6.18 7.57 -10.41
C ASP A 38 7.59 8.09 -10.72
N SER A 39 8.02 7.92 -11.97
CA SER A 39 9.36 8.34 -12.40
C SER A 39 9.57 9.85 -12.44
N ALA A 40 8.49 10.65 -12.35
CA ALA A 40 8.54 12.10 -12.24
C ALA A 40 8.62 12.58 -10.77
N GLY A 41 8.56 11.65 -9.80
CA GLY A 41 8.62 11.93 -8.37
C GLY A 41 7.27 12.32 -7.76
N ASN A 42 6.15 12.16 -8.48
CA ASN A 42 4.84 12.32 -7.86
C ASN A 42 4.59 11.12 -6.95
N ARG A 43 4.20 11.39 -5.70
CA ARG A 43 3.99 10.37 -4.68
C ARG A 43 2.59 10.48 -4.10
N LYS A 44 1.95 9.33 -3.86
CA LYS A 44 0.67 9.24 -3.16
C LYS A 44 0.63 8.03 -2.23
N GLU A 45 0.21 8.28 -1.01
CA GLU A 45 -0.17 7.26 -0.02
C GLU A 45 -1.68 7.06 -0.03
N VAL A 46 -2.09 5.79 -0.02
CA VAL A 46 -3.46 5.36 0.23
C VAL A 46 -3.44 4.59 1.55
N ALA A 47 -4.20 5.09 2.52
CA ALA A 47 -4.35 4.44 3.81
C ALA A 47 -5.45 3.37 3.75
N HIS A 48 -5.29 2.31 4.52
CA HIS A 48 -6.32 1.31 4.74
C HIS A 48 -7.54 1.99 5.38
N PRO A 49 -8.77 1.73 4.89
CA PRO A 49 -9.97 2.44 5.34
C PRO A 49 -10.32 2.15 6.81
N ASP A 50 -9.98 0.96 7.31
CA ASP A 50 -10.06 0.63 8.74
C ASP A 50 -8.76 1.05 9.45
N PRO A 51 -8.79 2.04 10.37
CA PRO A 51 -7.62 2.48 11.12
C PRO A 51 -7.10 1.43 12.11
N ALA A 52 -7.89 0.41 12.45
CA ALA A 52 -7.49 -0.66 13.36
C ALA A 52 -7.11 -1.96 12.62
N ALA A 53 -6.99 -1.94 11.28
CA ALA A 53 -6.77 -3.13 10.46
C ALA A 53 -5.58 -3.99 10.93
N ILE A 54 -4.48 -3.35 11.36
CA ILE A 54 -3.27 -4.05 11.81
C ILE A 54 -3.38 -4.64 13.22
N THR A 55 -4.52 -4.50 13.89
CA THR A 55 -4.78 -5.10 15.21
C THR A 55 -5.51 -6.45 15.11
N VAL A 56 -5.88 -6.87 13.90
CA VAL A 56 -6.68 -8.08 13.70
C VAL A 56 -5.79 -9.29 13.47
N GLU A 57 -5.94 -10.30 14.32
CA GLU A 57 -5.19 -11.57 14.28
C GLU A 57 -5.72 -12.53 13.21
N ARG A 58 -5.75 -12.09 11.95
CA ARG A 58 -6.10 -12.92 10.80
C ARG A 58 -5.51 -12.36 9.52
N TRP A 59 -5.41 -13.21 8.51
CA TRP A 59 -5.10 -12.76 7.16
C TRP A 59 -6.30 -12.03 6.56
N GLU A 60 -6.07 -10.81 6.11
CA GLU A 60 -7.04 -9.99 5.38
C GLU A 60 -6.44 -9.58 4.04
N GLN A 61 -7.26 -9.62 3.00
CA GLN A 61 -6.88 -9.09 1.70
C GLN A 61 -7.30 -7.63 1.62
N TRP A 62 -6.37 -6.78 1.20
CA TRP A 62 -6.65 -5.39 0.87
C TRP A 62 -6.49 -5.18 -0.63
N ALA A 63 -7.57 -4.79 -1.29
CA ALA A 63 -7.59 -4.41 -2.69
C ALA A 63 -7.67 -2.88 -2.80
N ILE A 64 -6.76 -2.30 -3.57
CA ILE A 64 -6.60 -0.86 -3.76
C ILE A 64 -6.73 -0.55 -5.26
N PRO A 65 -7.80 0.13 -5.69
CA PRO A 65 -7.90 0.67 -7.04
C PRO A 65 -6.71 1.58 -7.35
N LEU A 66 -6.05 1.40 -8.50
CA LEU A 66 -4.92 2.23 -8.89
C LEU A 66 -5.32 3.71 -9.07
N VAL A 67 -6.60 3.96 -9.36
CA VAL A 67 -7.16 5.33 -9.46
C VAL A 67 -7.13 6.10 -8.14
N ASP A 68 -7.04 5.41 -6.99
CA ASP A 68 -6.97 6.06 -5.67
C ASP A 68 -5.60 6.72 -5.44
N PHE A 69 -4.57 6.33 -6.20
CA PHE A 69 -3.26 6.97 -6.20
C PHE A 69 -3.25 8.25 -7.06
N THR A 70 -4.14 9.18 -6.73
CA THR A 70 -4.34 10.44 -7.46
C THR A 70 -3.02 11.20 -7.65
N GLY A 71 -2.72 11.60 -8.89
CA GLY A 71 -1.53 12.39 -9.23
C GLY A 71 -0.27 11.55 -9.49
N VAL A 72 -0.31 10.24 -9.26
CA VAL A 72 0.75 9.30 -9.67
C VAL A 72 0.42 8.76 -11.05
N ASP A 73 1.40 8.72 -11.96
CA ASP A 73 1.24 8.08 -13.26
C ASP A 73 1.49 6.55 -13.16
N PRO A 74 0.44 5.70 -13.30
CA PRO A 74 0.58 4.25 -13.20
C PRO A 74 1.36 3.62 -14.36
N THR A 75 1.67 4.37 -15.42
CA THR A 75 2.48 3.88 -16.55
C THR A 75 3.98 3.96 -16.29
N THR A 76 4.41 4.66 -15.22
CA THR A 76 5.84 4.87 -14.93
C THR A 76 6.19 4.69 -13.44
N ILE A 77 5.60 3.70 -12.76
CA ILE A 77 5.85 3.43 -11.34
C ILE A 77 7.32 3.12 -11.08
N LYS A 78 7.95 3.88 -10.18
CA LYS A 78 9.37 3.78 -9.82
C LYS A 78 9.58 3.22 -8.41
N MET A 79 8.64 3.43 -7.50
CA MET A 79 8.72 2.96 -6.12
C MET A 79 7.36 2.54 -5.57
N MET A 80 7.38 1.49 -4.74
CA MET A 80 6.26 1.08 -3.90
C MET A 80 6.71 0.93 -2.45
N GLY A 81 5.96 1.54 -1.53
CA GLY A 81 6.14 1.46 -0.10
C GLY A 81 4.92 0.83 0.57
N ILE A 82 5.16 0.09 1.64
CA ILE A 82 4.13 -0.31 2.60
C ILE A 82 4.61 0.23 3.94
N GLY A 83 3.75 0.95 4.66
CA GLY A 83 4.12 1.64 5.88
C GLY A 83 3.03 1.57 6.94
N VAL A 84 3.45 1.77 8.19
CA VAL A 84 2.60 1.93 9.36
C VAL A 84 2.95 3.26 10.03
N GLY A 85 1.95 4.00 10.49
CA GLY A 85 2.10 5.30 11.12
C GLY A 85 1.87 6.46 10.15
N ASP A 86 1.99 7.69 10.66
CA ASP A 86 1.89 8.92 9.87
C ASP A 86 3.22 9.24 9.18
N PRO A 87 3.31 9.20 7.83
CA PRO A 87 4.54 9.48 7.09
C PRO A 87 5.04 10.93 7.21
N VAL A 88 4.22 11.88 7.69
CA VAL A 88 4.61 13.28 7.88
C VAL A 88 4.81 13.69 9.35
N SER A 89 4.55 12.78 10.29
CA SER A 89 4.70 13.05 11.72
C SER A 89 6.16 12.96 12.16
N ASN A 90 6.55 13.87 13.07
CA ASN A 90 7.83 13.84 13.77
C ASN A 90 7.75 13.14 15.13
N GLN A 91 6.61 12.56 15.48
CA GLN A 91 6.45 11.78 16.71
C GLN A 91 6.86 10.32 16.49
N PRO A 92 7.47 9.66 17.49
CA PRO A 92 7.68 8.22 17.43
C PRO A 92 6.33 7.52 17.29
N GLY A 93 6.18 6.66 16.28
CA GLY A 93 5.00 5.82 16.12
C GLY A 93 4.96 4.68 17.15
N GLY A 94 3.83 3.97 17.18
CA GLY A 94 3.68 2.75 17.97
C GLY A 94 4.63 1.61 17.56
N THR A 95 4.77 0.62 18.44
CA THR A 95 5.51 -0.62 18.15
C THR A 95 4.55 -1.75 17.80
N GLY A 96 4.95 -2.63 16.89
CA GLY A 96 4.14 -3.77 16.49
C GLY A 96 4.78 -4.63 15.40
N LEU A 97 4.08 -5.69 15.00
CA LEU A 97 4.43 -6.54 13.87
C LEU A 97 3.26 -6.63 12.90
N VAL A 98 3.52 -6.35 11.64
CA VAL A 98 2.60 -6.63 10.53
C VAL A 98 3.30 -7.57 9.58
N ARG A 99 2.62 -8.65 9.20
CA ARG A 99 3.09 -9.56 8.14
C ARG A 99 2.36 -9.19 6.85
N VAL A 100 3.08 -9.25 5.74
CA VAL A 100 2.55 -8.96 4.41
C VAL A 100 2.96 -10.09 3.48
N ASP A 101 2.04 -10.54 2.64
CA ASP A 101 2.28 -11.54 1.60
C ASP A 101 1.45 -11.24 0.34
N ASP A 102 1.67 -12.01 -0.73
CA ASP A 102 0.85 -12.02 -1.94
C ASP A 102 0.52 -10.61 -2.48
N ILE A 103 1.57 -9.83 -2.76
CA ILE A 103 1.44 -8.51 -3.37
C ILE A 103 1.28 -8.68 -4.89
N GLU A 104 0.10 -8.37 -5.40
CA GLU A 104 -0.30 -8.70 -6.77
C GLU A 104 -0.98 -7.53 -7.49
N LEU A 105 -0.87 -7.55 -8.82
CA LEU A 105 -1.53 -6.64 -9.74
C LEU A 105 -2.61 -7.40 -10.50
N HIS A 106 -3.85 -6.90 -10.45
CA HIS A 106 -4.99 -7.53 -11.10
C HIS A 106 -5.72 -6.56 -12.04
N ARG A 107 -6.21 -7.08 -13.17
CA ARG A 107 -7.30 -6.43 -13.91
C ARG A 107 -8.50 -6.29 -12.98
N SER A 108 -9.30 -5.23 -13.14
CA SER A 108 -10.61 -5.23 -12.48
C SER A 108 -11.36 -6.47 -12.95
N SER A 109 -11.80 -7.31 -12.00
CA SER A 109 -12.86 -8.24 -12.33
C SER A 109 -14.07 -7.37 -12.57
N GLY A 110 -14.55 -7.29 -13.81
CA GLY A 110 -15.84 -6.68 -14.08
C GLY A 110 -16.87 -7.39 -13.21
N GLN A 111 -17.29 -6.74 -12.13
CA GLN A 111 -18.56 -7.02 -11.46
C GLN A 111 -19.63 -6.17 -12.11
#